data_AF-A0A7X1NXC3-F1
#
_entry.id   AF-A0A7X1NXC3-F1
#
_cell.length_a   1.000
_cell.length_b   1.000
_cell.length_c   1.000
_cell.angle_alpha   90.00
_cell.angle_beta   90.00
_cell.angle_gamma   90.00
#
_symmetry.space_group_name_H-M   'P 1'
#
loop_
_entity.id
_entity.type
_entity.pdbx_description
1 polymer ?
#
loop_
_entity_poly.entity_id
_entity_poly.type
_entity_poly.pdbx_seq_one_letter_code
_entity_poly.pdbx_strand_id
1 'polypeptide(L)'
;MTTALVLIVISLAGVGVLLLTRRSGPGHSGGFRPPARRMMKTDEEVWLRRLLTLTRGNRGAIERAVTAKRRKFPRATRAELLEMIHDEYRRDHARD
;
A
#
# COMPACT_ATOMS: atom_id res chain seq x y z
N MET A 1 0.38 -33.51 -11.45
CA MET A 1 1.53 -32.77 -10.88
C MET A 1 2.05 -31.64 -11.78
N THR A 2 1.68 -31.59 -13.06
CA THR A 2 2.18 -30.60 -14.04
C THR A 2 1.48 -29.24 -13.99
N THR A 3 0.21 -29.17 -13.60
CA THR A 3 -0.59 -27.93 -13.57
C THR A 3 -0.16 -26.93 -12.50
N ALA A 4 0.26 -27.39 -11.32
CA ALA A 4 0.71 -26.51 -10.24
C ALA A 4 2.04 -25.79 -10.58
N LEU A 5 2.94 -26.46 -11.30
CA LEU A 5 4.22 -25.89 -11.73
C LEU A 5 4.03 -24.80 -12.79
N VAL A 6 3.09 -24.99 -13.72
CA VAL A 6 2.77 -23.99 -14.75
C VAL A 6 2.23 -22.69 -14.14
N LEU A 7 1.38 -22.78 -13.09
CA LEU A 7 0.85 -21.59 -12.41
C LEU A 7 1.90 -20.81 -11.63
N ILE A 8 2.91 -21.50 -11.08
CA ILE A 8 4.03 -20.87 -10.37
C ILE A 8 4.95 -20.14 -11.36
N VAL A 9 5.24 -20.74 -12.51
CA VAL A 9 6.08 -20.13 -13.55
C VAL A 9 5.41 -18.91 -14.19
N ILE A 10 4.09 -18.96 -14.45
CA ILE A 10 3.32 -17.80 -14.96
C ILE A 10 3.28 -16.68 -13.92
N SER A 11 3.15 -17.01 -12.62
CA SER A 11 3.18 -16.02 -11.53
C SER A 11 4.55 -15.34 -11.39
N LEU A 12 5.65 -16.06 -11.61
CA LEU A 12 7.00 -15.46 -11.59
C LEU A 12 7.26 -14.57 -12.81
N ALA A 13 6.77 -14.95 -14.00
CA ALA A 13 6.95 -14.16 -15.22
C ALA A 13 6.22 -12.79 -15.13
N GLY A 14 5.04 -12.74 -14.50
CA GLY A 14 4.32 -11.48 -14.26
C GLY A 14 5.03 -10.52 -13.31
N VAL A 15 5.76 -11.04 -12.32
CA VAL A 15 6.52 -10.23 -11.35
C VAL A 15 7.79 -9.65 -11.99
N GLY A 16 8.45 -10.37 -12.90
CA GLY A 16 9.65 -9.90 -13.60
C GLY A 16 9.36 -8.74 -14.58
N VAL A 17 8.27 -8.82 -15.35
CA VAL A 17 7.91 -7.79 -16.34
C VAL A 17 7.38 -6.51 -15.68
N LEU A 18 6.71 -6.62 -14.53
CA LEU A 18 6.24 -5.45 -13.77
C LEU A 18 7.38 -4.70 -13.06
N LEU A 19 8.47 -5.40 -12.72
CA LEU A 19 9.66 -4.79 -12.14
C LEU A 19 10.56 -4.14 -13.20
N LEU A 20 10.58 -4.65 -14.43
CA LEU A 20 11.39 -4.09 -15.52
C LEU A 20 10.77 -2.83 -16.15
N THR A 21 9.44 -2.69 -16.14
CA THR A 21 8.74 -1.51 -16.67
C THR A 21 8.72 -0.30 -15.73
N ARG A 22 9.04 -0.47 -14.44
CA ARG A 22 9.08 0.64 -13.47
C ARG A 22 10.41 1.40 -13.42
N ARG A 23 11.39 1.08 -14.26
CA ARG A 23 12.75 1.66 -14.18
C ARG A 23 13.08 2.70 -15.27
N SER A 24 12.15 3.08 -16.13
CA SER A 24 12.37 4.15 -17.12
C SER A 24 11.29 5.24 -16.98
N GLY A 25 11.70 6.44 -16.57
CA GLY A 25 10.85 7.64 -16.34
C GLY A 25 10.32 8.28 -17.64
N PRO A 26 10.02 9.60 -17.72
CA PRO A 26 10.18 10.70 -16.75
C PRO A 26 8.93 11.61 -16.55
N GLY A 27 8.94 12.45 -15.50
CA GLY A 27 8.31 13.78 -15.51
C GLY A 27 6.78 13.93 -15.52
N HIS A 28 6.27 14.67 -14.52
CA HIS A 28 5.00 15.41 -14.51
C HIS A 28 3.67 14.63 -14.47
N SER A 29 3.11 14.47 -13.25
CA SER A 29 1.98 15.31 -12.77
C SER A 29 1.34 14.70 -11.52
N GLY A 30 1.33 15.46 -10.41
CA GLY A 30 0.42 15.21 -9.27
C GLY A 30 1.04 14.78 -7.94
N GLY A 31 2.37 14.77 -7.79
CA GLY A 31 3.03 14.44 -6.53
C GLY A 31 2.99 15.60 -5.53
N PHE A 32 2.01 15.63 -4.64
CA PHE A 32 2.13 16.39 -3.39
C PHE A 32 3.16 15.69 -2.51
N ARG A 33 4.40 16.17 -2.52
CA ARG A 33 5.41 15.88 -1.49
C ARG A 33 5.15 16.82 -0.31
N PRO A 34 4.69 16.35 0.87
CA PRO A 34 4.84 17.15 2.06
C PRO A 34 6.33 17.20 2.43
N PRO A 35 6.85 18.33 2.92
CA PRO A 35 8.23 18.47 3.33
C PRO A 35 8.56 17.47 4.46
N ALA A 36 9.53 16.61 4.17
CA ALA A 36 10.05 15.64 5.12
C ALA A 36 10.57 16.35 6.38
N ARG A 37 10.17 15.82 7.55
CA ARG A 37 10.76 15.99 8.90
C ARG A 37 10.04 16.89 9.92
N ARG A 38 8.92 17.56 9.63
CA ARG A 38 8.07 18.20 10.68
C ARG A 38 6.57 17.87 10.62
N MET A 39 6.13 17.00 9.71
CA MET A 39 4.71 16.77 9.37
C MET A 39 4.10 15.43 9.85
N MET A 40 4.82 14.65 10.65
CA MET A 40 4.43 13.26 10.98
C MET A 40 3.04 13.10 11.62
N LYS A 41 2.61 14.06 12.46
CA LYS A 41 1.31 13.97 13.13
C LYS A 41 0.14 14.26 12.15
N THR A 42 0.35 15.21 11.25
CA THR A 42 -0.64 15.59 10.24
C THR A 42 -0.83 14.48 9.20
N ASP A 43 0.25 13.83 8.78
CA ASP A 43 0.19 12.76 7.78
C ASP A 43 -0.56 11.53 8.32
N GLU A 44 -0.32 11.17 9.58
CA GLU A 44 -1.05 10.09 10.24
C GLU A 44 -2.56 10.35 10.29
N GLU A 45 -2.97 11.57 10.66
CA GLU A 45 -4.38 11.98 10.73
C GLU A 45 -5.04 12.01 9.34
N VAL A 46 -4.32 12.46 8.32
CA VAL A 46 -4.80 12.48 6.94
C VAL A 46 -5.07 11.06 6.45
N TRP A 47 -4.13 10.13 6.65
CA TRP A 47 -4.30 8.75 6.23
C TRP A 47 -5.37 8.02 7.04
N LEU A 48 -5.42 8.25 8.35
CA LEU A 48 -6.47 7.70 9.20
C LEU A 48 -7.85 8.18 8.75
N ARG A 49 -8.02 9.47 8.43
CA ARG A 49 -9.29 10.01 7.96
C ARG A 49 -9.72 9.38 6.63
N ARG A 50 -8.79 9.24 5.67
CA ARG A 50 -9.08 8.56 4.39
C ARG A 50 -9.52 7.11 4.59
N LEU A 51 -8.80 6.38 5.44
CA LEU A 51 -9.15 5.00 5.77
C LEU A 51 -10.49 4.90 6.51
N LEU A 52 -10.82 5.84 7.39
CA LEU A 52 -12.14 5.88 8.02
C LEU A 52 -13.24 6.11 6.98
N THR A 53 -13.04 6.95 5.98
CA THR A 53 -13.99 7.11 4.87
C THR A 53 -14.17 5.79 4.11
N LEU A 54 -13.07 5.12 3.74
CA LEU A 54 -13.12 3.84 3.00
C LEU A 54 -13.75 2.70 3.81
N THR A 55 -13.43 2.62 5.10
CA THR A 55 -13.91 1.56 5.99
C THR A 55 -15.23 1.90 6.70
N ARG A 56 -15.91 2.98 6.26
CA ARG A 56 -17.18 3.47 6.83
C ARG A 56 -17.13 3.67 8.36
N GLY A 57 -16.01 4.21 8.83
CA GLY A 57 -15.77 4.50 10.25
C GLY A 57 -15.28 3.31 11.07
N ASN A 58 -14.98 2.16 10.46
CA ASN A 58 -14.53 0.96 11.18
C ASN A 58 -13.07 1.07 11.65
N ARG A 59 -12.87 1.83 12.74
CA ARG A 59 -11.56 2.03 13.36
C ARG A 59 -10.90 0.73 13.81
N GLY A 60 -11.70 -0.24 14.30
CA GLY A 60 -11.18 -1.54 14.72
C GLY A 60 -10.55 -2.35 13.58
N ALA A 61 -11.12 -2.28 12.37
CA ALA A 61 -10.52 -2.90 11.19
C ALA A 61 -9.18 -2.26 10.82
N ILE A 62 -9.09 -0.92 10.92
CA ILE A 62 -7.85 -0.18 10.65
C ILE A 62 -6.75 -0.61 11.62
N GLU A 63 -7.02 -0.63 12.93
CA GLU A 63 -5.99 -0.98 13.93
C GLU A 63 -5.52 -2.46 13.78
N ARG A 64 -6.43 -3.38 13.43
CA ARG A 64 -6.05 -4.77 13.10
C ARG A 64 -5.14 -4.82 11.88
N ALA A 65 -5.45 -4.06 10.83
CA ALA A 65 -4.61 -3.98 9.63
C ALA A 65 -3.24 -3.35 9.94
N VAL A 66 -3.20 -2.30 10.76
CA VAL A 66 -1.94 -1.68 11.25
C VAL A 66 -1.12 -2.68 12.03
N THR A 67 -1.74 -3.44 12.93
CA THR A 67 -1.06 -4.49 13.72
C THR A 67 -0.50 -5.59 12.81
N ALA A 68 -1.27 -6.03 11.81
CA ALA A 68 -0.82 -7.02 10.83
C ALA A 68 0.36 -6.50 9.99
N LYS A 69 0.30 -5.24 9.54
CA LYS A 69 1.41 -4.62 8.78
C LYS A 69 2.62 -4.35 9.64
N ARG A 70 2.46 -3.96 10.91
CA ARG A 70 3.56 -3.75 11.86
C ARG A 70 4.44 -4.99 12.01
N ARG A 71 3.83 -6.19 11.99
CA ARG A 71 4.57 -7.46 12.03
C ARG A 71 5.44 -7.68 10.77
N LYS A 72 4.98 -7.22 9.61
CA LYS A 72 5.71 -7.31 8.33
C LYS A 72 6.74 -6.19 8.15
N PHE A 73 6.45 -5.00 8.68
CA PHE A 73 7.24 -3.79 8.54
C PHE A 73 7.50 -3.17 9.93
N PRO A 74 8.36 -3.79 10.77
CA PRO A 74 8.55 -3.34 12.14
C PRO A 74 9.11 -1.91 12.24
N ARG A 75 9.93 -1.51 11.26
CA ARG A 75 10.60 -0.20 11.20
C ARG A 75 9.75 0.92 10.59
N ALA A 76 8.61 0.62 9.98
CA ALA A 76 7.76 1.62 9.34
C ALA A 76 7.04 2.47 10.39
N THR A 77 6.89 3.76 10.15
CA THR A 77 6.10 4.67 10.99
C THR A 77 4.61 4.33 10.89
N ARG A 78 3.80 4.77 11.86
CA ARG A 78 2.34 4.52 11.82
C ARG A 78 1.70 5.16 10.58
N ALA A 79 2.15 6.35 10.18
CA ALA A 79 1.71 7.00 8.94
C ALA A 79 2.00 6.14 7.69
N GLU A 80 3.22 5.60 7.56
CA GLU A 80 3.59 4.71 6.44
C GLU A 80 2.76 3.41 6.45
N LEU A 81 2.44 2.87 7.63
CA LEU A 81 1.55 1.70 7.73
C LEU A 81 0.13 2.02 7.25
N LEU A 82 -0.42 3.17 7.63
CA LEU A 82 -1.75 3.59 7.18
C LEU A 82 -1.79 3.85 5.68
N GLU A 83 -0.76 4.49 5.12
CA GLU A 83 -0.60 4.67 3.67
C GLU A 83 -0.58 3.32 2.94
N MET A 84 0.23 2.37 3.40
CA MET A 84 0.28 1.02 2.82
C MET A 84 -1.06 0.29 2.85
N ILE A 85 -1.85 0.46 3.93
CA ILE A 85 -3.18 -0.15 4.06
C ILE A 85 -4.16 0.52 3.11
N HIS A 86 -4.13 1.84 3.00
CA HIS A 86 -4.96 2.58 2.05
C HIS A 86 -4.72 2.13 0.61
N ASP A 87 -3.45 1.97 0.21
CA ASP A 87 -3.09 1.51 -1.14
C ASP A 87 -3.48 0.06 -1.41
N GLU A 88 -3.53 -0.79 -0.39
CA GLU A 88 -4.04 -2.16 -0.48
C GLU A 88 -5.56 -2.14 -0.68
N TYR A 89 -6.29 -1.42 0.17
CA TYR A 89 -7.74 -1.23 0.01
C TYR A 89 -8.14 -0.69 -1.35
N ARG A 90 -7.42 0.33 -1.84
CA ARG A 90 -7.66 0.92 -3.16
C ARG A 90 -7.41 -0.08 -4.30
N ARG A 91 -6.40 -0.94 -4.17
CA ARG A 91 -6.11 -1.98 -5.17
C ARG A 91 -7.14 -3.09 -5.18
N ASP A 92 -7.63 -3.49 -4.01
CA ASP A 92 -8.67 -4.50 -3.89
C ASP A 92 -10.00 -3.98 -4.46
N HIS A 93 -10.38 -2.74 -4.15
CA HIS A 93 -11.58 -2.11 -4.72
C HIS A 93 -11.50 -1.79 -6.21
N ALA A 94 -10.30 -1.74 -6.80
CA ALA A 94 -10.15 -1.54 -8.24
C ALA A 94 -10.29 -2.85 -9.03
N ARG A 95 -10.41 -4.00 -8.34
CA ARG A 95 -10.55 -5.33 -8.94
C ARG A 95 -11.98 -5.87 -8.87
N ASP A 96 -12.82 -5.27 -8.03
CA ASP A 96 -14.26 -5.49 -7.96
C ASP A 96 -15.00 -4.55 -8.92
#